data_AF-A0A1Q8QPI6-F1
#
_entry.id   AF-A0A1Q8QPI6-F1
#
_cell.length_a   1.000
_cell.length_b   1.000
_cell.length_c   1.000
_cell.angle_alpha   90.00
_cell.angle_beta   90.00
_cell.angle_gamma   90.00
#
_symmetry.space_group_name_H-M   'P 1'
#
loop_
_entity.id
_entity.type
_entity.pdbx_description
1 polymer ?
#
loop_
_entity_poly.entity_id
_entity_poly.type
_entity_poly.pdbx_seq_one_letter_code
_entity_poly.pdbx_strand_id
1 'polypeptide(L)' 'MKPKKELLRIVRTPEGIVELDPTGKRNGRGAYLCPNLICFQTAVKERRFRKAFGVDVEPEVFANLEGKISS' A
#
# COMPACT_ATOMS: atom_id res chain seq x y z
N MET A 1 -11.45 14.20 -6.94
CA MET A 1 -10.24 14.00 -6.11
C MET A 1 -10.71 13.64 -4.71
N LYS A 2 -10.35 12.47 -4.16
CA LYS A 2 -10.79 12.08 -2.79
C LYS A 2 -9.92 12.78 -1.73
N PRO A 3 -10.48 13.21 -0.59
CA PRO A 3 -9.70 13.73 0.53
C PRO A 3 -8.62 12.74 0.96
N LYS A 4 -7.41 13.23 1.22
CA LYS A 4 -6.25 12.39 1.59
C LYS A 4 -6.50 11.54 2.84
N LYS A 5 -7.35 12.01 3.75
CA LYS A 5 -7.77 11.30 4.97
C LYS A 5 -8.63 10.06 4.67
N GLU A 6 -9.24 9.98 3.51
CA GLU A 6 -10.05 8.84 3.07
C GLU A 6 -9.22 7.84 2.25
N LEU A 7 -7.93 8.09 2.03
CA LEU A 7 -7.07 7.20 1.26
C LEU A 7 -6.31 6.26 2.21
N LEU A 8 -6.13 5.01 1.77
CA LEU A 8 -5.22 4.08 2.41
C LEU A 8 -3.79 4.51 2.09
N ARG A 9 -2.97 4.73 3.12
CA ARG A 9 -1.52 4.87 2.94
C ARG A 9 -0.87 3.51 3.14
N ILE A 10 -0.06 3.09 2.19
CA ILE A 10 0.85 1.95 2.30
C ILE A 10 2.27 2.53 2.29
N VAL A 11 3.13 2.10 3.21
CA VAL A 11 4.49 2.60 3.35
C VAL A 11 5.49 1.47 3.20
N ARG A 12 6.59 1.72 2.49
CA ARG A 12 7.81 0.91 2.59
C ARG A 12 8.73 1.55 3.62
N THR A 13 8.95 0.87 4.74
CA THR A 13 9.84 1.34 5.81
C THR A 13 11.31 1.30 5.38
N PRO A 14 12.22 1.96 6.10
CA PRO A 14 13.66 1.84 5.87
C PRO A 14 14.18 0.40 5.93
N GLU A 15 13.55 -0.45 6.74
CA GLU A 15 13.86 -1.87 6.89
C GLU A 15 13.38 -2.73 5.70
N GLY A 16 12.72 -2.11 4.71
CA GLY A 16 12.23 -2.79 3.51
C GLY A 16 10.83 -3.40 3.67
N ILE A 17 10.19 -3.24 4.83
CA ILE A 17 8.87 -3.80 5.11
C ILE A 17 7.80 -2.93 4.45
N VAL A 18 6.85 -3.55 3.74
CA VAL A 18 5.69 -2.87 3.16
C VAL A 18 4.46 -3.14 4.01
N GLU A 19 3.84 -2.09 4.54
CA GLU A 19 2.72 -2.20 5.48
C GLU A 19 1.72 -1.04 5.36
N LEU A 20 0.51 -1.23 5.88
CA LEU A 20 -0.48 -0.16 6.01
C LEU A 20 0.00 0.87 7.04
N ASP A 21 -0.22 2.15 6.74
CA ASP A 21 0.01 3.24 7.68
C ASP A 21 -1.22 4.15 7.79
N PRO A 22 -2.23 3.77 8.58
CA PRO A 22 -3.39 4.62 8.82
C PRO A 22 -3.03 5.94 9.52
N THR A 23 -1.89 6.00 10.22
CA THR A 23 -1.47 7.19 10.97
C THR A 23 -0.85 8.27 10.07
N GLY A 24 -0.31 7.88 8.92
CA GLY A 24 0.48 8.76 8.05
C GLY A 24 1.85 9.16 8.61
N LYS A 25 2.25 8.63 9.78
CA LYS A 25 3.46 9.02 10.51
C LYS A 25 4.63 8.07 10.32
N ARG A 26 4.43 6.89 9.72
CA ARG A 26 5.50 5.91 9.52
C ARG A 26 6.53 6.43 8.52
N ASN A 27 7.80 6.29 8.88
CA ASN A 27 8.93 6.69 8.05
C ASN A 27 9.04 5.80 6.82
N GLY A 28 9.52 6.39 5.72
CA GLY A 28 9.77 5.68 4.47
C GLY A 28 8.92 6.17 3.29
N ARG A 29 8.93 5.40 2.20
CA ARG A 29 8.25 5.76 0.94
C ARG A 29 6.78 5.38 1.03
N GLY A 30 5.90 6.38 1.06
CA GLY A 30 4.45 6.18 1.13
C GLY A 30 3.76 6.27 -0.24
N ALA A 31 2.78 5.40 -0.46
CA ALA A 31 1.86 5.45 -1.58
C ALA A 31 0.43 5.56 -1.06
N TYR A 32 -0.39 6.40 -1.69
CA TYR A 32 -1.81 6.52 -1.36
C TYR A 32 -2.65 5.76 -2.37
N LEU A 33 -3.63 5.03 -1.87
CA LEU A 33 -4.54 4.21 -2.64
C LEU A 33 -5.97 4.52 -2.22
N CYS A 34 -6.92 4.36 -3.13
CA CYS A 34 -8.32 4.47 -2.77
C CYS A 34 -8.71 3.35 -1.77
N PRO A 35 -9.64 3.60 -0.83
CA PRO A 35 -9.94 2.70 0.29
C PRO A 35 -10.88 1.57 -0.13
N ASN A 36 -10.50 0.81 -1.16
CA ASN A 36 -11.24 -0.38 -1.56
C ASN A 36 -10.32 -1.45 -2.12
N LEU A 37 -10.82 -2.68 -2.04
CA LEU A 37 -10.12 -3.87 -2.49
C LEU A 37 -9.79 -3.84 -3.99
N ILE A 38 -10.70 -3.31 -4.81
CA ILE A 38 -10.54 -3.23 -6.27
C ILE A 38 -9.32 -2.39 -6.65
N CYS A 39 -9.12 -1.24 -6.00
CA CYS A 39 -7.95 -0.38 -6.19
C CYS A 39 -6.67 -1.13 -5.82
N PHE A 40 -6.69 -1.91 -4.74
CA PHE A 40 -5.54 -2.67 -4.28
C PHE A 40 -5.16 -3.75 -5.28
N GLN A 41 -6.11 -4.60 -5.66
CA GLN A 41 -5.90 -5.66 -6.64
C GLN A 41 -5.43 -5.11 -7.99
N THR A 42 -6.00 -4.00 -8.44
CA THR A 42 -5.56 -3.31 -9.67
C THR A 42 -4.11 -2.82 -9.53
N ALA A 43 -3.76 -2.22 -8.39
CA ALA A 43 -2.41 -1.74 -8.13
C ALA A 43 -1.35 -2.87 -8.08
N VAL A 44 -1.72 -4.04 -7.54
CA VAL A 44 -0.88 -5.25 -7.57
C VAL A 44 -0.71 -5.73 -9.01
N LYS A 45 -1.82 -5.91 -9.76
CA LYS A 45 -1.81 -6.40 -11.14
C LYS A 45 -0.99 -5.51 -12.08
N GLU A 46 -1.12 -4.20 -11.94
CA GLU A 46 -0.40 -3.22 -12.75
C GLU A 46 1.02 -2.91 -12.23
N ARG A 47 1.50 -3.63 -11.20
CA ARG A 47 2.83 -3.44 -10.60
C ARG A 47 3.06 -1.99 -10.12
N ARG A 48 2.01 -1.29 -9.69
CA ARG A 48 2.09 0.10 -9.23
C ARG A 48 2.96 0.23 -7.98
N PHE A 49 2.94 -0.77 -7.10
CA PHE A 49 3.78 -0.81 -5.90
C PHE A 49 5.28 -0.88 -6.21
N ARG A 50 5.66 -1.59 -7.29
CA ARG A 50 7.05 -1.61 -7.76
C ARG A 50 7.53 -0.20 -8.13
N LYS A 51 6.70 0.55 -8.85
CA LYS A 51 6.99 1.94 -9.22
C LYS A 51 7.01 2.87 -8.00
N ALA A 52 6.06 2.71 -7.08
CA ALA A 52 5.93 3.56 -5.90
C ALA A 52 7.06 3.34 -4.88
N PHE A 53 7.45 2.09 -4.67
CA PHE A 53 8.45 1.72 -3.67
C PHE A 53 9.84 1.52 -4.26
N GLY A 54 9.96 1.33 -5.57
CA GLY A 54 11.24 1.09 -6.26
C GLY A 54 11.84 -0.28 -5.96
N VAL A 55 11.03 -1.22 -5.47
CA VAL A 55 11.42 -2.61 -5.16
C VAL A 55 10.32 -3.55 -5.56
N ASP A 56 10.67 -4.79 -5.86
CA ASP A 56 9.69 -5.86 -5.99
C ASP A 56 9.18 -6.23 -4.59
N VAL A 57 7.87 -6.32 -4.46
CA VAL A 57 7.19 -6.66 -3.20
C VAL A 57 6.71 -8.09 -3.31
N GLU A 58 6.98 -8.89 -2.27
CA GLU A 58 6.66 -10.30 -2.29
C GLU A 58 5.14 -10.55 -2.30
N PRO A 59 4.67 -11.60 -3.00
CA PRO A 59 3.24 -11.95 -3.05
C PRO A 59 2.61 -12.14 -1.67
N GLU A 60 3.36 -12.70 -0.71
CA GLU A 60 2.89 -12.90 0.66
C GLU A 60 2.57 -11.59 1.36
N VAL A 61 3.36 -10.53 1.10
CA VAL A 61 3.08 -9.19 1.64
C VAL A 61 1.79 -8.64 1.05
N PHE A 62 1.52 -8.86 -0.24
CA PHE A 62 0.25 -8.46 -0.84
C PHE A 62 -0.94 -9.21 -0.26
N ALA A 63 -0.85 -10.52 -0.06
CA ALA A 63 -1.91 -11.31 0.58
C ALA A 63 -2.21 -10.81 2.00
N ASN A 64 -1.17 -10.51 2.78
CA ASN A 64 -1.31 -9.93 4.12
C ASN A 64 -1.97 -8.54 4.12
N LEU A 65 -1.63 -7.68 3.15
CA LEU A 65 -2.25 -6.37 2.99
C LEU A 65 -3.72 -6.50 2.55
N GLU A 66 -4.01 -7.42 1.63
CA GLU A 66 -5.35 -7.68 1.10
C GLU A 66 -6.32 -8.12 2.21
N GLY A 67 -5.86 -9.04 3.09
CA GLY A 67 -6.63 -9.47 4.24
C GLY A 67 -7.00 -8.31 5.18
N LYS A 68 -6.06 -7.37 5.41
CA LYS A 68 -6.26 -6.19 6.26
C LYS A 68 -7.14 -5.11 5.63
N ILE A 69 -7.32 -5.12 4.30
CA ILE A 69 -8.20 -4.16 3.58
C ILE A 69 -9.63 -4.71 3.48
N SER A 70 -9.78 -6.03 3.48
CA SER A 70 -11.07 -6.71 3.37
C SER A 70 -11.79 -6.91 4.71
N SER A 71 -11.15 -6.52 5.82
CA SER A 71 -11.68 -6.58 7.19
C SER A 71 -11.92 -5.18 7.75
#